data_AF-A0A2E3C0B8-F1
#
_entry.id   AF-A0A2E3C0B8-F1
#
_cell.length_a   1.000
_cell.length_b   1.000
_cell.length_c   1.000
_cell.angle_alpha   90.00
_cell.angle_beta   90.00
_cell.angle_gamma   90.00
#
_symmetry.space_group_name_H-M   'P 1'
#
loop_
_entity.id
_entity.type
_entity.pdbx_description
1 polymer ?
#
loop_
_entity_poly.entity_id
_entity_poly.type
_entity_poly.pdbx_seq_one_letter_code
_entity_poly.pdbx_strand_id
1 'polypeptide(L)'
;MLKPILDDWIKVGTMQIVSRYLSGGSFNDSQWQQSSVATLLGFTAYHLLVKDNVDTSRAGQYKAVADDWLKVGTMLIVSRLLTGGSLDDPQWVMTSLYTLIGFTVYNLLTKQLYDTGNLDPETKQIADDFLKVGTMLTTSHLLSGGTINKGFARSTANTLTGFAAGELIDLS
;
A
#
# COMPACT_ATOMS: atom_id res chain seq x y z
N MET A 1 -14.37 -11.52 10.03
CA MET A 1 -14.20 -11.48 8.57
C MET A 1 -14.36 -10.06 8.01
N LEU A 2 -15.44 -9.34 8.32
CA LEU A 2 -15.71 -7.99 7.77
C LEU A 2 -14.79 -6.88 8.29
N LYS A 3 -14.43 -6.87 9.58
CA LYS A 3 -13.64 -5.79 10.19
C LYS A 3 -12.32 -5.49 9.43
N PRO A 4 -11.43 -6.47 9.18
CA PRO A 4 -10.20 -6.20 8.43
C PRO A 4 -10.39 -5.67 7.00
N ILE A 5 -11.54 -5.96 6.37
CA ILE A 5 -11.89 -5.41 5.06
C ILE A 5 -12.26 -3.93 5.23
N LEU A 6 -13.10 -3.60 6.23
CA LEU A 6 -13.47 -2.23 6.53
C LEU A 6 -12.25 -1.38 6.89
N ASP A 7 -11.34 -1.89 7.71
CA ASP A 7 -10.11 -1.20 8.11
C ASP A 7 -9.27 -0.84 6.85
N ASP A 8 -9.11 -1.78 5.91
CA ASP A 8 -8.41 -1.53 4.64
C ASP A 8 -9.15 -0.50 3.77
N TRP A 9 -10.48 -0.54 3.73
CA TRP A 9 -11.28 0.42 2.98
C TRP A 9 -11.21 1.83 3.54
N ILE A 10 -11.28 1.98 4.86
CA ILE A 10 -11.15 3.27 5.54
C ILE A 10 -9.76 3.83 5.29
N LYS A 11 -8.72 3.04 5.57
CA LYS A 11 -7.32 3.47 5.42
C LYS A 11 -6.97 3.83 3.98
N VAL A 12 -7.15 2.90 3.05
CA VAL A 12 -6.75 3.06 1.65
C VAL A 12 -7.71 4.00 0.91
N GLY A 13 -9.00 3.97 1.23
CA GLY A 13 -9.99 4.89 0.66
C GLY A 13 -9.72 6.34 1.06
N THR A 14 -9.50 6.59 2.36
CA THR A 14 -9.13 7.93 2.85
C THR A 14 -7.82 8.39 2.24
N MET A 15 -6.83 7.51 2.19
CA MET A 15 -5.54 7.81 1.56
C MET A 15 -5.69 8.26 0.11
N GLN A 16 -6.50 7.57 -0.70
CA GLN A 16 -6.73 7.94 -2.09
C GLN A 16 -7.45 9.28 -2.22
N ILE A 17 -8.47 9.54 -1.41
CA ILE A 17 -9.24 10.79 -1.42
C ILE A 17 -8.34 11.98 -1.03
N VAL A 18 -7.63 11.87 0.08
CA VAL A 18 -6.75 12.93 0.60
C VAL A 18 -5.58 13.18 -0.35
N SER A 19 -4.93 12.11 -0.82
CA SER A 19 -3.83 12.22 -1.78
C SER A 19 -4.28 12.92 -3.08
N ARG A 20 -5.48 12.57 -3.58
CA ARG A 20 -6.07 13.20 -4.77
C ARG A 20 -6.36 14.68 -4.55
N TYR A 21 -6.97 15.03 -3.41
CA TYR A 21 -7.27 16.42 -3.04
C TYR A 21 -6.00 17.27 -2.95
N LEU A 22 -4.99 16.81 -2.20
CA LEU A 22 -3.72 17.52 -2.02
C LEU A 22 -2.91 17.65 -3.30
N SER A 23 -3.12 16.75 -4.26
CA SER A 23 -2.52 16.79 -5.59
C SER A 23 -3.30 17.67 -6.56
N GLY A 24 -4.43 18.26 -6.16
CA GLY A 24 -5.29 19.08 -7.00
C GLY A 24 -6.04 18.30 -8.09
N GLY A 25 -6.23 16.99 -7.88
CA GLY A 25 -6.91 16.13 -8.85
C GLY A 25 -8.43 16.26 -8.78
N SER A 26 -9.10 16.02 -9.90
CA SER A 26 -10.57 15.98 -9.96
C SER A 26 -11.11 14.67 -9.39
N PHE A 27 -12.20 14.77 -8.61
CA PHE A 27 -12.97 13.61 -8.14
C PHE A 27 -13.91 13.03 -9.20
N ASN A 28 -14.20 13.77 -10.27
CA ASN A 28 -15.04 13.30 -11.39
C ASN A 28 -14.23 12.56 -12.48
N ASP A 29 -12.97 12.23 -12.18
CA ASP A 29 -12.12 11.43 -13.05
C ASP A 29 -12.52 9.96 -12.96
N SER A 30 -13.20 9.46 -13.99
CA SER A 30 -13.72 8.09 -14.04
C SER A 30 -12.62 7.02 -14.00
N GLN A 31 -11.45 7.30 -14.58
CA GLN A 31 -10.31 6.38 -14.55
C GLN A 31 -9.74 6.28 -13.13
N TRP A 32 -9.60 7.41 -12.44
CA TRP A 32 -9.19 7.42 -11.04
C TRP A 32 -10.21 6.70 -10.14
N GLN A 33 -11.51 6.97 -10.32
CA GLN A 33 -12.57 6.29 -9.57
C GLN A 33 -12.52 4.77 -9.78
N GLN A 34 -12.43 4.32 -11.03
CA GLN A 34 -12.36 2.90 -11.37
C GLN A 34 -11.13 2.24 -10.76
N SER A 35 -9.95 2.86 -10.89
CA SER A 35 -8.71 2.36 -10.27
C SER A 35 -8.81 2.30 -8.75
N SER A 36 -9.49 3.26 -8.14
CA SER A 36 -9.64 3.33 -6.69
C SER A 36 -10.54 2.21 -6.17
N VAL A 37 -11.70 2.01 -6.82
CA VAL A 37 -12.62 0.91 -6.49
C VAL A 37 -11.96 -0.45 -6.75
N ALA A 38 -11.24 -0.61 -7.87
CA ALA A 38 -10.53 -1.83 -8.20
C ALA A 38 -9.47 -2.19 -7.14
N THR A 39 -8.76 -1.20 -6.61
CA THR A 39 -7.78 -1.37 -5.52
C THR A 39 -8.46 -1.87 -4.24
N LEU A 40 -9.57 -1.25 -3.83
CA LEU A 40 -10.33 -1.66 -2.64
C LEU A 40 -10.93 -3.06 -2.78
N LEU A 41 -11.44 -3.39 -3.96
CA LEU A 41 -11.89 -4.75 -4.28
C LEU A 41 -10.73 -5.75 -4.28
N GLY A 42 -9.53 -5.33 -4.67
CA GLY A 42 -8.33 -6.15 -4.56
C GLY A 42 -7.98 -6.54 -3.12
N PHE A 43 -8.04 -5.59 -2.18
CA PHE A 43 -7.88 -5.90 -0.75
C PHE A 43 -9.01 -6.80 -0.23
N THR A 44 -10.23 -6.58 -0.69
CA THR A 44 -11.37 -7.44 -0.36
C THR A 44 -11.13 -8.88 -0.82
N ALA A 45 -10.66 -9.07 -2.05
CA ALA A 45 -10.34 -10.38 -2.60
C ALA A 45 -9.24 -11.10 -1.79
N TYR A 46 -8.22 -10.37 -1.30
CA TYR A 46 -7.22 -10.96 -0.41
C TYR A 46 -7.85 -11.56 0.85
N HIS A 47 -8.69 -10.82 1.56
CA HIS A 47 -9.31 -11.31 2.80
C HIS A 47 -10.27 -12.47 2.55
N LEU A 48 -11.00 -12.47 1.43
CA LEU A 48 -11.98 -13.51 1.13
C LEU A 48 -11.38 -14.78 0.52
N LEU A 49 -10.30 -14.66 -0.25
CA LEU A 49 -9.81 -15.75 -1.10
C LEU A 49 -8.41 -16.25 -0.70
N VAL A 50 -7.58 -15.42 -0.09
CA VAL A 50 -6.15 -15.74 0.09
C VAL A 50 -5.78 -15.90 1.55
N LYS A 51 -6.21 -14.96 2.42
CA LYS A 51 -5.77 -14.86 3.81
C LYS A 51 -5.94 -16.17 4.60
N ASP A 52 -7.08 -16.82 4.46
CA ASP A 52 -7.38 -18.05 5.21
C ASP A 52 -6.97 -19.33 4.46
N ASN A 53 -6.55 -19.22 3.20
CA ASN A 53 -6.18 -20.36 2.33
C ASN A 53 -4.66 -20.53 2.17
N VAL A 54 -3.85 -19.54 2.51
CA VAL A 54 -2.40 -19.57 2.36
C VAL A 54 -1.72 -19.42 3.71
N ASP A 55 -1.10 -20.50 4.19
CA ASP A 55 -0.34 -20.50 5.44
C ASP A 55 1.08 -19.94 5.23
N THR A 56 1.32 -18.72 5.70
CA THR A 56 2.63 -18.07 5.67
C THR A 56 3.52 -18.41 6.86
N SER A 57 3.06 -19.19 7.84
CA SER A 57 3.86 -19.54 9.03
C SER A 57 5.18 -20.25 8.68
N ARG A 58 5.18 -21.00 7.57
CA ARG A 58 6.35 -21.72 7.05
C ARG A 58 7.45 -20.80 6.50
N ALA A 59 7.16 -19.53 6.25
CA ALA A 59 8.15 -18.56 5.80
C ALA A 59 9.11 -18.10 6.93
N GLY A 60 8.85 -18.49 8.19
CA GLY A 60 9.73 -18.22 9.33
C GLY A 60 10.00 -16.72 9.50
N GLN A 61 11.27 -16.34 9.51
CA GLN A 61 11.70 -14.93 9.63
C GLN A 61 11.20 -14.02 8.50
N TYR A 62 10.78 -14.58 7.36
CA TYR A 62 10.24 -13.85 6.21
C TYR A 62 8.71 -13.79 6.18
N LYS A 63 8.02 -14.27 7.22
CA LYS A 63 6.56 -14.28 7.28
C LYS A 63 5.95 -12.92 6.95
N ALA A 64 6.48 -11.83 7.52
CA ALA A 64 5.96 -10.49 7.28
C ALA A 64 6.09 -10.06 5.80
N VAL A 65 7.19 -10.43 5.14
CA VAL A 65 7.38 -10.21 3.70
C VAL A 65 6.35 -11.02 2.91
N ALA A 66 6.16 -12.29 3.25
CA ALA A 66 5.21 -13.17 2.57
C ALA A 66 3.77 -12.66 2.73
N ASP A 67 3.38 -12.21 3.93
CA ASP A 67 2.06 -11.62 4.19
C ASP A 67 1.84 -10.36 3.33
N ASP A 68 2.82 -9.45 3.29
CA ASP A 68 2.73 -8.24 2.47
C ASP A 68 2.63 -8.56 0.98
N TRP A 69 3.42 -9.54 0.50
CA TRP A 69 3.39 -9.97 -0.89
C TRP A 69 2.05 -10.60 -1.27
N LEU A 70 1.48 -11.43 -0.41
CA LEU A 70 0.16 -12.00 -0.67
C LEU A 70 -0.92 -10.91 -0.67
N LYS A 71 -0.90 -10.02 0.31
CA LYS A 71 -1.91 -8.95 0.41
C LYS A 71 -1.83 -7.97 -0.77
N VAL A 72 -0.67 -7.39 -0.99
CA VAL A 72 -0.46 -6.37 -2.02
C VAL A 72 -0.43 -7.00 -3.41
N GLY A 73 0.18 -8.17 -3.57
CA GLY A 73 0.20 -8.90 -4.84
C GLY A 73 -1.19 -9.30 -5.30
N THR A 74 -2.04 -9.81 -4.39
CA THR A 74 -3.46 -10.08 -4.71
C THR A 74 -4.18 -8.81 -5.12
N MET A 75 -3.98 -7.72 -4.37
CA MET A 75 -4.57 -6.43 -4.70
C MET A 75 -4.14 -5.96 -6.11
N LEU A 76 -2.86 -6.04 -6.45
CA LEU A 76 -2.33 -5.62 -7.75
C LEU A 76 -2.92 -6.45 -8.90
N ILE A 77 -2.95 -7.78 -8.75
CA ILE A 77 -3.50 -8.69 -9.77
C ILE A 77 -4.99 -8.41 -9.98
N VAL A 78 -5.78 -8.36 -8.89
CA VAL A 78 -7.22 -8.13 -8.99
C VAL A 78 -7.53 -6.74 -9.55
N SER A 79 -6.82 -5.71 -9.09
CA SER A 79 -6.98 -4.35 -9.59
C SER A 79 -6.66 -4.27 -11.10
N ARG A 80 -5.59 -4.94 -11.55
CA ARG A 80 -5.22 -5.01 -12.97
C ARG A 80 -6.29 -5.69 -13.81
N LEU A 81 -6.84 -6.81 -13.35
CA LEU A 81 -7.92 -7.51 -14.04
C LEU A 81 -9.20 -6.69 -14.12
N LEU A 82 -9.61 -6.04 -13.03
CA LEU A 82 -10.83 -5.22 -12.97
C LEU A 82 -10.73 -3.93 -13.80
N THR A 83 -9.52 -3.43 -14.04
CA THR A 83 -9.26 -2.29 -14.93
C THR A 83 -9.05 -2.70 -16.40
N GLY A 84 -9.16 -4.00 -16.71
CA GLY A 84 -9.03 -4.53 -18.07
C GLY A 84 -7.59 -4.60 -18.59
N GLY A 85 -6.60 -4.48 -17.71
CA GLY A 85 -5.20 -4.54 -18.08
C GLY A 85 -4.69 -5.98 -18.18
N SER A 86 -3.66 -6.20 -19.00
CA SER A 86 -3.05 -7.51 -19.16
C SER A 86 -2.03 -7.84 -18.06
N LEU A 87 -1.96 -9.10 -17.67
CA LEU A 87 -0.99 -9.62 -16.69
C LEU A 87 0.38 -9.95 -17.31
N ASP A 88 0.46 -10.01 -18.64
CA ASP A 88 1.71 -10.23 -19.39
C ASP A 88 2.41 -8.92 -19.79
N ASP A 89 1.83 -7.77 -19.46
CA ASP A 89 2.42 -6.45 -19.71
C ASP A 89 3.73 -6.32 -18.91
N PRO A 90 4.90 -6.28 -19.58
CA PRO A 90 6.19 -6.27 -18.90
C PRO A 90 6.37 -5.05 -18.00
N GLN A 91 5.80 -3.89 -18.39
CA GLN A 91 5.91 -2.67 -17.60
C GLN A 91 5.09 -2.78 -16.31
N TRP A 92 3.87 -3.31 -16.40
CA TRP A 92 3.04 -3.57 -15.23
C TRP A 92 3.67 -4.61 -14.29
N VAL A 93 4.21 -5.70 -14.84
CA VAL A 93 4.91 -6.73 -14.05
C VAL A 93 6.08 -6.11 -13.29
N MET A 94 6.94 -5.34 -13.98
CA MET A 94 8.12 -4.73 -13.36
C MET A 94 7.75 -3.71 -12.28
N THR A 95 6.77 -2.84 -12.53
CA THR A 95 6.31 -1.86 -11.53
C THR A 95 5.65 -2.51 -10.32
N SER A 96 4.93 -3.61 -10.54
CA SER A 96 4.38 -4.46 -9.46
C SER A 96 5.49 -5.09 -8.62
N LEU A 97 6.51 -5.66 -9.27
CA LEU A 97 7.68 -6.23 -8.59
C LEU A 97 8.44 -5.19 -7.77
N TYR A 98 8.66 -3.98 -8.31
CA TYR A 98 9.31 -2.89 -7.58
C TYR A 98 8.54 -2.49 -6.33
N THR A 99 7.21 -2.47 -6.42
CA THR A 99 6.34 -2.23 -5.26
C THR A 99 6.51 -3.32 -4.20
N LEU A 100 6.50 -4.59 -4.59
CA LEU A 100 6.70 -5.72 -3.68
C LEU A 100 8.09 -5.74 -3.03
N ILE A 101 9.13 -5.42 -3.81
CA ILE A 101 10.50 -5.25 -3.30
C ILE A 101 10.55 -4.10 -2.29
N GLY A 102 9.79 -3.02 -2.51
CA GLY A 102 9.65 -1.94 -1.53
C GLY A 102 9.15 -2.41 -0.17
N PHE A 103 8.15 -3.31 -0.14
CA PHE A 103 7.71 -3.95 1.12
C PHE A 103 8.77 -4.88 1.71
N THR A 104 9.55 -5.58 0.88
CA THR A 104 10.68 -6.38 1.34
C THR A 104 11.75 -5.52 2.01
N VAL A 105 12.12 -4.38 1.41
CA VAL A 105 13.08 -3.43 1.99
C VAL A 105 12.60 -2.90 3.34
N TYR A 106 11.32 -2.57 3.47
CA TYR A 106 10.77 -2.17 4.76
C TYR A 106 10.94 -3.25 5.83
N ASN A 107 10.48 -4.48 5.54
CA ASN A 107 10.48 -5.56 6.51
C ASN A 107 11.88 -6.02 6.92
N LEU A 108 12.85 -5.98 6.00
CA LEU A 108 14.20 -6.47 6.24
C LEU A 108 15.17 -5.39 6.72
N LEU A 109 14.95 -4.12 6.35
CA LEU A 109 15.88 -3.03 6.64
C LEU A 109 15.23 -1.94 7.48
N THR A 110 14.23 -1.22 6.95
CA THR A 110 13.71 -0.01 7.61
C THR A 110 13.15 -0.30 9.00
N LYS A 111 12.37 -1.37 9.16
CA LYS A 111 11.77 -1.74 10.45
C LYS A 111 12.83 -2.09 11.51
N GLN A 112 14.01 -2.56 11.10
CA GLN A 112 15.10 -2.85 12.03
C GLN A 112 15.89 -1.61 12.44
N LEU A 113 15.91 -0.57 11.58
CA LEU A 113 16.64 0.67 11.81
C LEU A 113 15.88 1.69 12.65
N TYR A 114 14.54 1.68 12.56
CA TYR A 114 13.68 2.63 13.25
C TYR A 114 12.81 1.91 14.29
N ASP A 115 13.12 2.11 15.56
CA ASP A 115 12.33 1.58 16.67
C ASP A 115 11.19 2.54 17.04
N THR A 116 9.96 2.13 16.72
CA THR A 116 8.72 2.83 17.08
C THR A 116 8.12 2.32 18.39
N GLY A 117 8.79 1.40 19.09
CA GLY A 117 8.28 0.69 20.26
C GLY A 117 7.99 1.55 21.49
N ASN A 118 8.63 2.72 21.60
CA ASN A 118 8.45 3.65 22.72
C ASN A 118 7.34 4.68 22.50
N LEU A 119 6.70 4.68 21.32
CA LEU A 119 5.58 5.55 21.01
C LEU A 119 4.29 4.98 21.63
N ASP A 120 3.33 5.85 21.92
CA ASP A 120 1.98 5.41 22.27
C ASP A 120 1.37 4.62 21.09
N PRO A 121 0.37 3.73 21.34
CA PRO A 121 -0.14 2.83 20.31
C PRO A 121 -0.62 3.51 19.03
N GLU A 122 -1.25 4.69 19.14
CA GLU A 122 -1.79 5.44 18.01
C GLU A 122 -0.65 6.04 17.17
N THR A 123 0.27 6.76 17.82
CA THR A 123 1.43 7.35 17.15
C THR A 123 2.33 6.28 16.55
N LYS A 124 2.47 5.13 17.22
CA LYS A 124 3.22 3.98 16.72
C LYS A 124 2.64 3.46 15.41
N GLN A 125 1.32 3.28 15.34
CA GLN A 125 0.66 2.74 14.16
C GLN A 125 0.81 3.69 12.96
N ILE A 126 0.62 4.99 13.18
CA ILE A 126 0.86 6.02 12.16
C ILE A 126 2.33 6.01 11.70
N ALA A 127 3.28 5.95 12.64
CA ALA A 127 4.71 5.93 12.32
C ALA A 127 5.12 4.69 11.54
N ASP A 128 4.63 3.51 11.93
CA ASP A 128 4.91 2.24 11.25
C ASP A 128 4.39 2.26 9.80
N ASP A 129 3.17 2.76 9.58
CA ASP A 129 2.60 2.89 8.24
C ASP A 129 3.34 3.94 7.41
N PHE A 130 3.72 5.06 8.01
CA PHE A 130 4.51 6.09 7.35
C PHE A 130 5.85 5.54 6.87
N LEU A 131 6.56 4.80 7.74
CA LEU A 131 7.82 4.14 7.41
C LEU A 131 7.64 3.07 6.34
N LYS A 132 6.58 2.27 6.44
CA LYS A 132 6.28 1.19 5.48
C LYS A 132 5.99 1.72 4.09
N VAL A 133 5.01 2.61 3.98
CA VAL A 133 4.57 3.19 2.70
C VAL A 133 5.66 4.10 2.14
N GLY A 134 6.33 4.91 2.98
CA GLY A 134 7.41 5.79 2.55
C GLY A 134 8.61 5.01 2.00
N THR A 135 9.00 3.92 2.65
CA THR A 135 10.04 3.01 2.15
C THR A 135 9.62 2.37 0.84
N MET A 136 8.39 1.88 0.75
CA MET A 136 7.87 1.25 -0.45
C MET A 136 7.88 2.20 -1.64
N LEU A 137 7.34 3.42 -1.48
CA LEU A 137 7.29 4.43 -2.54
C LEU A 137 8.70 4.85 -2.98
N THR A 138 9.59 5.08 -2.03
CA THR A 138 10.98 5.46 -2.32
C THR A 138 11.73 4.36 -3.06
N THR A 139 11.60 3.11 -2.60
CA THR A 139 12.25 1.96 -3.24
C THR A 139 11.71 1.76 -4.64
N SER A 140 10.39 1.77 -4.80
CA SER A 140 9.75 1.58 -6.11
C SER A 140 10.13 2.68 -7.11
N HIS A 141 10.19 3.94 -6.65
CA HIS A 141 10.61 5.07 -7.47
C HIS A 141 12.09 4.98 -7.90
N LEU A 142 12.98 4.59 -6.99
CA LEU A 142 14.40 4.42 -7.34
C LEU A 142 14.62 3.24 -8.30
N LEU A 143 13.95 2.10 -8.08
CA LEU A 143 14.07 0.93 -8.95
C LEU A 143 13.48 1.16 -10.34
N SER A 144 12.49 2.03 -10.46
CA SER A 144 11.95 2.48 -11.76
C SER A 144 12.82 3.51 -12.47
N GLY A 145 14.01 3.83 -11.93
CA GLY A 145 14.95 4.80 -12.51
C GLY A 145 14.61 6.26 -12.19
N GLY A 146 13.68 6.50 -11.27
CA GLY A 146 13.32 7.82 -10.80
C GLY A 146 14.40 8.46 -9.92
N THR A 147 14.41 9.79 -9.89
CA THR A 147 15.28 10.56 -8.99
C THR A 147 14.46 11.23 -7.88
N ILE A 148 15.05 11.35 -6.69
CA ILE A 148 14.43 12.06 -5.58
C ILE A 148 14.43 13.56 -5.90
N ASN A 149 13.26 14.09 -6.21
CA ASN A 149 13.06 15.49 -6.55
C ASN A 149 11.84 16.06 -5.81
N LYS A 150 11.60 17.37 -5.93
CA LYS A 150 10.49 18.05 -5.24
C LYS A 150 9.12 17.49 -5.61
N GLY A 151 8.93 17.07 -6.86
CA GLY A 151 7.67 16.47 -7.33
C GLY A 151 7.40 15.13 -6.67
N PHE A 152 8.39 14.24 -6.69
CA PHE A 152 8.32 12.95 -5.99
C PHE A 152 8.11 13.12 -4.49
N ALA A 153 8.88 14.02 -3.85
CA ALA A 153 8.75 14.29 -2.42
C ALA A 153 7.34 14.79 -2.05
N ARG A 154 6.78 15.71 -2.85
CA ARG A 154 5.41 16.22 -2.66
C ARG A 154 4.37 15.11 -2.85
N SER A 155 4.47 14.31 -3.90
CA SER A 155 3.53 13.20 -4.15
C SER A 155 3.56 12.16 -3.02
N THR A 156 4.76 11.85 -2.54
CA THR A 156 4.97 10.95 -1.40
C THR A 156 4.34 11.54 -0.13
N ALA A 157 4.63 12.80 0.17
CA ALA A 157 4.05 13.49 1.33
C ALA A 157 2.51 13.53 1.29
N ASN A 158 1.91 13.79 0.12
CA ASN A 158 0.46 13.77 -0.07
C ASN A 158 -0.13 12.39 0.24
N THR A 159 0.53 11.33 -0.21
CA THR A 159 0.08 9.94 0.02
C THR A 159 0.20 9.56 1.49
N LEU A 160 1.31 9.90 2.13
CA LEU A 160 1.55 9.62 3.55
C LEU A 160 0.60 10.42 4.46
N THR A 161 0.28 11.66 4.08
CA THR A 161 -0.74 12.46 4.77
C THR A 161 -2.11 11.79 4.67
N GLY A 162 -2.43 11.20 3.52
CA GLY A 162 -3.65 10.42 3.35
C GLY A 162 -3.71 9.17 4.22
N PHE A 163 -2.60 8.45 4.40
CA PHE A 163 -2.53 7.32 5.34
C PHE A 163 -2.74 7.77 6.77
N ALA A 164 -2.05 8.83 7.22
CA ALA A 164 -2.22 9.36 8.57
C ALA A 164 -3.67 9.81 8.84
N ALA A 165 -4.33 10.44 7.85
CA ALA A 165 -5.73 10.81 7.96
C ALA A 165 -6.66 9.58 8.07
N GLY A 166 -6.38 8.51 7.31
CA GLY A 166 -7.12 7.26 7.41
C GLY A 166 -7.01 6.62 8.80
N GLU A 167 -5.82 6.66 9.40
CA GLU A 167 -5.60 6.14 10.76
C GLU A 167 -6.40 6.89 11.81
N LEU A 168 -6.42 8.22 11.73
CA LEU A 168 -7.17 9.05 12.67
C LEU A 168 -8.67 8.79 12.61
N ILE A 169 -9.20 8.41 11.45
CA ILE A 169 -10.62 8.05 11.28
C ILE A 169 -10.91 6.66 11.85
N ASP A 170 -9.98 5.72 11.70
CA ASP A 170 -10.15 4.35 12.24
C ASP A 170 -10.08 4.31 13.78
N LEU A 171 -9.42 5.31 14.38
CA LEU A 171 -9.28 5.47 15.83
C LEU A 171 -10.44 6.23 16.51
N SER A 172 -11.30 6.91 15.74
CA SER A 172 -12.42 7.73 16.25
C SER A 172 -13.73 6.97 16.36
#